data_AF-A0A269XQ56-F1
#
_entry.id   AF-A0A269XQ56-F1
#
_cell.length_a   1.000
_cell.length_b   1.000
_cell.length_c   1.000
_cell.angle_alpha   90.00
_cell.angle_beta   90.00
_cell.angle_gamma   90.00
#
_symmetry.space_group_name_H-M   'P 1'
#
loop_
_entity.id
_entity.type
_entity.pdbx_description
1 polymer ?
#
loop_
_entity_poly.entity_id
_entity_poly.type
_entity_poly.pdbx_seq_one_letter_code
_entity_poly.pdbx_strand_id
1 'polypeptide(L)'
;MTKSEWLRESREHLGLSQTDLRNLLNTALNRSYDKSRISRWENSKENIPAEVIKQIESLMATRKKRAKVIALANQKGGVGKTTSSLNIAAALRRVGRRVLLIDLDPQASASDWLLGPKGLDYFREGRSIYHNLLNDRPIEECIIRTEEEENLQLAGFDLISSHINLAEADSRREPGFEHALAENLDRVANG
;
A
#
# COMPACT_ATOMS: atom_id res chain seq x y z
N MET A 1 8.76 19.20 20.91
CA MET A 1 9.09 19.33 19.48
C MET A 1 8.97 20.79 19.09
N THR A 2 10.05 21.38 18.60
CA THR A 2 10.08 22.75 18.08
C THR A 2 9.47 22.80 16.68
N LYS A 3 9.07 23.99 16.19
CA LYS A 3 8.55 24.14 14.82
C LYS A 3 9.59 23.77 13.75
N SER A 4 10.87 24.00 14.02
CA SER A 4 11.97 23.65 13.12
C SER A 4 12.18 22.15 13.01
N GLU A 5 12.15 21.44 14.15
CA GLU A 5 12.18 19.97 14.19
C GLU A 5 10.96 19.39 13.48
N TRP A 6 9.77 19.93 13.76
CA TRP A 6 8.53 19.53 13.09
C TRP A 6 8.61 19.70 11.57
N LEU A 7 9.15 20.82 11.08
CA LEU A 7 9.28 21.06 9.64
C LEU A 7 10.19 20.02 8.98
N ARG A 8 11.34 19.74 9.59
CA ARG A 8 12.31 18.75 9.11
C ARG A 8 11.71 17.35 9.09
N GLU A 9 11.09 16.92 10.20
CA GLU A 9 10.42 15.63 10.30
C GLU A 9 9.27 15.51 9.30
N SER A 10 8.48 16.57 9.12
CA SER A 10 7.37 16.59 8.16
C SER A 10 7.89 16.45 6.73
N ARG A 11 8.95 17.16 6.36
CA ARG A 11 9.58 17.05 5.05
C ARG A 11 10.10 15.62 4.79
N GLU A 12 10.80 15.04 5.76
CA GLU A 12 11.34 13.69 5.67
C GLU A 12 10.23 12.64 5.62
N HIS A 13 9.18 12.81 6.42
CA HIS A 13 7.97 11.98 6.37
C HIS A 13 7.27 12.07 5.01
N LEU A 14 7.31 13.24 4.37
CA LEU A 14 6.79 13.43 3.01
C LEU A 14 7.71 12.82 1.94
N GLY A 15 8.93 12.38 2.28
CA GLY A 15 9.92 11.86 1.34
C GLY A 15 10.53 12.94 0.45
N LEU A 16 10.50 14.19 0.88
CA LEU A 16 10.94 15.34 0.09
C LEU A 16 12.37 15.74 0.42
N SER A 17 13.17 16.10 -0.59
CA SER A 17 14.39 16.89 -0.35
C SER A 17 14.03 18.34 0.02
N GLN A 18 14.98 19.10 0.55
CA GLN A 18 14.77 20.54 0.78
C GLN A 18 14.46 21.29 -0.53
N THR A 19 15.01 20.83 -1.66
CA THR A 19 14.72 21.39 -2.98
C THR A 19 13.28 21.11 -3.39
N ASP A 20 12.79 19.90 -3.15
CA ASP A 20 11.41 19.52 -3.49
C ASP A 20 10.42 20.30 -2.63
N LEU A 21 10.67 20.41 -1.33
CA LEU A 21 9.84 21.21 -0.43
C LEU A 21 9.78 22.67 -0.88
N ARG A 22 10.93 23.27 -1.25
CA ARG A 22 10.99 24.63 -1.79
C ARG A 22 10.14 24.78 -3.04
N ASN A 23 10.27 23.87 -4.02
CA ASN A 23 9.52 23.90 -5.26
C ASN A 23 8.01 23.84 -4.97
N LEU A 24 7.61 22.88 -4.13
CA LEU A 24 6.22 22.64 -3.78
C LEU A 24 5.60 23.86 -3.07
N LEU A 25 6.30 24.45 -2.11
CA LEU A 25 5.84 25.67 -1.41
C LEU A 25 5.77 26.87 -2.35
N ASN A 26 6.73 27.06 -3.25
CA ASN A 26 6.70 28.15 -4.21
C ASN A 26 5.50 28.07 -5.15
N THR A 27 5.22 26.88 -5.67
CA THR A 27 4.06 26.63 -6.51
C THR A 27 2.75 26.80 -5.72
N ALA A 28 2.63 26.16 -4.56
CA ALA A 28 1.37 26.14 -3.80
C ALA A 28 1.01 27.50 -3.18
N LEU A 29 2.00 28.29 -2.77
CA LEU A 29 1.80 29.57 -2.08
C LEU A 29 2.05 30.78 -2.98
N ASN A 30 2.38 30.57 -4.26
CA ASN A 30 2.82 31.60 -5.19
C ASN A 30 3.97 32.46 -4.61
N ARG A 31 5.05 31.79 -4.22
CA ARG A 31 6.23 32.38 -3.57
C ARG A 31 7.51 32.08 -4.34
N SER A 32 8.60 32.72 -3.93
CA SER A 32 9.94 32.54 -4.55
C SER A 32 11.01 32.30 -3.49
N TYR A 33 10.79 31.31 -2.61
CA TYR A 33 11.78 30.85 -1.66
C TYR A 33 12.97 30.17 -2.35
N ASP A 34 14.15 30.34 -1.77
CA ASP A 34 15.37 29.63 -2.13
C ASP A 34 15.59 28.41 -1.20
N LYS A 35 16.50 27.51 -1.58
CA LYS A 35 16.83 26.31 -0.77
C LYS A 35 17.44 26.67 0.59
N SER A 36 18.26 27.72 0.64
CA SER A 36 18.91 28.17 1.89
C SER A 36 17.89 28.61 2.93
N ARG A 37 16.76 29.18 2.49
CA ARG A 37 15.66 29.58 3.36
C ARG A 37 14.98 28.39 4.02
N ILE A 38 14.77 27.29 3.28
CA ILE A 38 14.28 26.03 3.86
C ILE A 38 15.26 25.54 4.95
N SER A 39 16.56 25.55 4.64
CA SER A 39 17.59 25.15 5.62
C SER A 39 17.60 26.05 6.85
N ARG A 40 17.42 27.36 6.71
CA ARG A 40 17.32 28.28 7.86
C ARG A 40 16.13 27.97 8.76
N TRP A 41 14.98 27.65 8.17
CA TRP A 41 13.80 27.22 8.93
C TRP A 41 14.02 25.93 9.71
N GLU A 42 14.64 24.91 9.10
CA GLU A 42 14.91 23.62 9.77
C GLU A 42 15.96 23.72 10.88
N ASN A 43 16.83 24.74 10.83
CA ASN A 43 17.91 24.97 11.79
C ASN A 43 17.59 26.08 12.80
N SER A 44 16.32 26.49 12.93
CA SER A 44 15.87 27.55 13.85
C SER A 44 16.58 28.90 13.65
N LYS A 45 17.09 29.17 12.44
CA LYS A 45 17.77 30.44 12.10
C LYS A 45 16.79 31.50 11.61
N GLU A 46 15.58 31.11 11.21
CA GLU A 46 14.52 32.00 10.75
C GLU A 46 13.15 31.45 11.18
N ASN A 47 12.20 32.34 11.47
CA ASN A 47 10.83 31.93 11.79
C ASN A 47 10.14 31.34 10.56
N ILE A 48 9.39 30.26 10.76
CA ILE A 48 8.59 29.62 9.72
C ILE A 48 7.30 30.44 9.51
N PRO A 49 6.99 30.90 8.29
CA PRO A 49 5.74 31.60 8.00
C PRO A 49 4.50 30.73 8.30
N ALA A 50 3.42 31.35 8.79
CA ALA A 50 2.21 30.62 9.16
C ALA A 50 1.55 29.90 7.96
N GLU A 51 1.62 30.49 6.77
CA GLU A 51 1.14 29.89 5.53
C GLU A 51 1.92 28.64 5.13
N VAL A 52 3.23 28.58 5.45
CA VAL A 52 4.07 27.40 5.20
C VAL A 52 3.66 26.28 6.14
N ILE A 53 3.44 26.58 7.42
CA ILE A 53 2.94 25.60 8.40
C ILE A 53 1.60 25.02 7.92
N LYS A 54 0.63 25.89 7.61
CA LYS A 54 -0.71 25.48 7.15
C LYS A 54 -0.65 24.64 5.87
N GLN A 55 0.23 24.98 4.94
CA GLN A 55 0.40 24.23 3.69
C GLN A 55 0.97 22.84 3.94
N ILE A 56 1.97 22.72 4.82
CA ILE A 56 2.57 21.42 5.15
C ILE A 56 1.60 20.56 5.96
N GLU A 57 0.86 21.14 6.91
CA GLU A 57 -0.23 20.45 7.61
C GLU A 57 -1.29 19.93 6.63
N SER A 58 -1.68 20.74 5.65
CA SER A 58 -2.60 20.32 4.58
C SER A 58 -2.03 19.18 3.74
N LEU A 59 -0.75 19.26 3.34
CA LEU A 59 -0.07 18.19 2.60
C LEU A 59 0.04 16.89 3.41
N MET A 60 0.31 16.99 4.70
CA MET A 60 0.36 15.83 5.60
C MET A 60 -1.03 15.23 5.84
N ALA A 61 -2.07 16.06 5.94
CA ALA A 61 -3.46 15.62 6.10
C ALA A 61 -4.03 14.98 4.83
N THR A 62 -3.63 15.49 3.66
CA THR A 62 -4.04 14.95 2.34
C THR A 62 -3.19 13.77 1.90
N ARG A 63 -2.00 13.55 2.48
CA ARG A 63 -1.24 12.32 2.31
C ARG A 63 -2.04 11.18 2.93
N LYS A 64 -2.81 10.49 2.07
CA LYS A 64 -3.42 9.20 2.37
C LYS A 64 -2.35 8.35 3.07
N LYS A 65 -2.62 7.96 4.32
CA LYS A 65 -1.71 7.07 5.06
C LYS A 65 -1.55 5.81 4.22
N ARG A 66 -0.41 5.68 3.55
CA ARG A 66 -0.08 4.51 2.74
C ARG A 66 -0.31 3.26 3.60
N ALA A 67 -1.06 2.31 3.06
CA ALA A 67 -1.30 1.05 3.74
C ALA A 67 0.04 0.41 4.15
N LYS A 68 0.10 -0.14 5.36
CA LYS A 68 1.27 -0.90 5.80
C LYS A 68 1.22 -2.28 5.15
N VAL A 69 2.22 -2.61 4.34
CA VAL A 69 2.37 -3.93 3.73
C VAL A 69 3.08 -4.86 4.71
N ILE A 70 2.47 -6.01 5.01
CA ILE A 70 3.03 -7.05 5.88
C ILE A 70 3.15 -8.32 5.05
N ALA A 71 4.37 -8.77 4.77
CA ALA A 71 4.64 -10.00 4.03
C ALA A 71 4.99 -11.14 5.00
N LEU A 72 4.31 -12.28 4.86
CA LEU A 72 4.61 -13.51 5.60
C LEU A 72 5.27 -14.52 4.66
N ALA A 73 6.60 -14.53 4.65
CA ALA A 73 7.41 -15.40 3.80
C ALA A 73 8.22 -16.42 4.61
N ASN A 74 8.20 -17.68 4.19
CA ASN A 74 9.04 -18.75 4.76
C ASN A 74 9.15 -19.89 3.72
N GLN A 75 10.37 -20.33 3.42
CA GLN A 75 10.67 -21.35 2.41
C GLN A 75 10.19 -22.77 2.80
N LYS A 76 9.85 -23.01 4.07
CA LYS A 76 9.36 -24.31 4.52
C LYS A 76 7.83 -24.41 4.40
N GLY A 77 7.36 -25.53 3.83
CA GLY A 77 5.93 -25.90 3.79
C GLY A 77 5.40 -26.23 5.20
N GLY A 78 4.10 -26.01 5.43
CA GLY A 78 3.42 -26.41 6.67
C GLY A 78 3.76 -25.61 7.93
N VAL A 79 4.47 -24.48 7.83
CA VAL A 79 4.86 -23.64 8.98
C VAL A 79 3.78 -22.66 9.45
N GLY A 80 2.55 -22.80 8.95
CA GLY A 80 1.42 -21.97 9.37
C GLY A 80 1.39 -20.55 8.77
N LYS A 81 2.04 -20.30 7.63
CA LYS A 81 2.00 -18.98 6.94
C LYS A 81 0.56 -18.55 6.66
N THR A 82 -0.18 -19.38 5.90
CA THR A 82 -1.58 -19.15 5.52
C THR A 82 -2.46 -18.92 6.75
N THR A 83 -2.34 -19.79 7.75
CA THR A 83 -3.07 -19.68 9.02
C THR A 83 -2.76 -18.38 9.75
N SER A 84 -1.48 -17.98 9.80
CA SER A 84 -1.05 -16.73 10.43
C SER A 84 -1.55 -15.52 9.65
N SER A 85 -1.50 -15.53 8.32
CA SER A 85 -2.01 -14.45 7.46
C SER A 85 -3.49 -14.21 7.71
N LEU A 86 -4.31 -15.27 7.70
CA LEU A 86 -5.74 -15.19 7.96
C LEU A 86 -6.06 -14.65 9.36
N ASN A 87 -5.37 -15.16 10.38
CA ASN A 87 -5.60 -14.74 11.77
C ASN A 87 -5.12 -13.30 12.03
N ILE A 88 -4.00 -12.88 11.46
CA ILE A 88 -3.50 -11.51 11.57
C ILE A 88 -4.45 -10.55 10.84
N ALA A 89 -4.93 -10.91 9.65
CA ALA A 89 -5.90 -10.10 8.91
C ALA A 89 -7.20 -9.89 9.73
N ALA A 90 -7.76 -10.97 10.28
CA ALA A 90 -8.93 -10.91 11.15
C ALA A 90 -8.67 -10.10 12.43
N ALA A 91 -7.50 -10.26 13.06
CA ALA A 91 -7.13 -9.51 14.27
C ALA A 91 -6.98 -8.00 13.99
N LEU A 92 -6.32 -7.64 12.88
CA LEU A 92 -6.20 -6.24 12.44
C LEU A 92 -7.57 -5.63 12.16
N ARG A 93 -8.47 -6.40 11.54
CA ARG A 93 -9.84 -5.97 11.30
C ARG A 93 -10.62 -5.72 12.60
N ARG A 94 -10.47 -6.60 13.60
CA ARG A 94 -11.11 -6.46 14.93
C ARG A 94 -10.66 -5.20 15.67
N VAL A 95 -9.44 -4.72 15.45
CA VAL A 95 -8.94 -3.45 16.02
C VAL A 95 -9.19 -2.24 15.11
N GLY A 96 -10.12 -2.36 14.16
CA GLY A 96 -10.63 -1.26 13.35
C GLY A 96 -9.77 -0.88 12.15
N ARG A 97 -8.94 -1.80 11.62
CA ARG A 97 -8.18 -1.56 10.38
C ARG A 97 -8.96 -2.05 9.17
N ARG A 98 -8.88 -1.29 8.07
CA ARG A 98 -9.16 -1.82 6.73
C ARG A 98 -8.01 -2.74 6.36
N VAL A 99 -8.33 -3.91 5.83
CA VAL A 99 -7.36 -4.95 5.50
C VAL A 99 -7.69 -5.48 4.12
N LEU A 100 -6.65 -5.64 3.31
CA LEU A 100 -6.67 -6.38 2.06
C LEU A 100 -5.69 -7.54 2.24
N LEU A 101 -6.21 -8.77 2.21
CA LEU A 101 -5.39 -9.97 2.18
C LEU A 101 -5.04 -10.29 0.72
N ILE A 102 -3.78 -10.58 0.44
CA ILE A 102 -3.34 -10.99 -0.90
C ILE A 102 -2.70 -12.37 -0.77
N ASP A 103 -3.31 -13.36 -1.40
CA ASP A 103 -2.75 -14.70 -1.49
C ASP A 103 -1.75 -14.74 -2.65
N LEU A 104 -0.48 -14.99 -2.35
CA LEU A 104 0.63 -15.03 -3.31
C LEU A 104 1.22 -16.45 -3.44
N ASP A 105 0.52 -17.46 -2.92
CA ASP A 105 0.94 -18.85 -3.03
C ASP A 105 0.16 -19.52 -4.19
N PRO A 106 0.82 -20.11 -5.21
CA PRO A 106 0.12 -20.87 -6.24
C PRO A 106 -0.75 -22.02 -5.70
N GLN A 107 -0.49 -22.52 -4.49
CA GLN A 107 -1.36 -23.50 -3.83
C GLN A 107 -2.69 -22.90 -3.36
N ALA A 108 -2.85 -21.59 -3.41
CA ALA A 108 -4.10 -20.86 -3.16
C ALA A 108 -4.82 -21.21 -1.85
N SER A 109 -4.10 -21.68 -0.83
CA SER A 109 -4.75 -22.27 0.36
C SER A 109 -5.55 -21.25 1.18
N ALA A 110 -5.18 -19.97 1.18
CA ALA A 110 -6.00 -18.94 1.84
C ALA A 110 -7.26 -18.66 1.00
N SER A 111 -7.08 -18.57 -0.31
CA SER A 111 -8.16 -18.35 -1.28
C SER A 111 -9.20 -19.47 -1.21
N ASP A 112 -8.78 -20.73 -1.25
CA ASP A 112 -9.66 -21.90 -1.17
C ASP A 112 -10.42 -21.95 0.16
N TRP A 113 -9.75 -21.60 1.26
CA TRP A 113 -10.40 -21.59 2.57
C TRP A 113 -11.49 -20.51 2.69
N LEU A 114 -11.30 -19.37 2.03
CA LEU A 114 -12.24 -18.25 2.06
C LEU A 114 -13.35 -18.37 1.01
N LEU A 115 -13.03 -18.80 -0.20
CA LEU A 115 -13.94 -18.75 -1.35
C LEU A 115 -14.55 -20.12 -1.68
N GLY A 116 -13.89 -21.21 -1.27
CA GLY A 116 -14.29 -22.56 -1.65
C GLY A 116 -14.44 -22.70 -3.18
N PRO A 117 -15.49 -23.38 -3.67
CA PRO A 117 -15.71 -23.60 -5.10
C PRO A 117 -15.81 -22.32 -5.94
N LYS A 118 -16.28 -21.22 -5.36
CA LYS A 118 -16.46 -19.94 -6.07
C LYS A 118 -15.13 -19.28 -6.44
N GLY A 119 -14.02 -19.69 -5.83
CA GLY A 119 -12.69 -19.18 -6.19
C GLY A 119 -12.40 -19.35 -7.70
N LEU A 120 -12.91 -20.43 -8.31
CA LEU A 120 -12.76 -20.67 -9.74
C LEU A 120 -13.57 -19.69 -10.60
N ASP A 121 -14.74 -19.24 -10.12
CA ASP A 121 -15.58 -18.30 -10.84
C ASP A 121 -14.91 -16.92 -10.88
N TYR A 122 -14.44 -16.42 -9.72
CA TYR A 122 -13.63 -15.20 -9.66
C TYR A 122 -12.37 -15.28 -10.53
N PHE A 123 -11.69 -16.43 -10.54
CA PHE A 123 -10.55 -16.64 -11.42
C PHE A 123 -10.94 -16.50 -12.90
N ARG A 124 -12.04 -17.12 -13.34
CA ARG A 124 -12.54 -17.02 -14.73
C ARG A 124 -12.97 -15.61 -15.12
N GLU A 125 -13.42 -14.81 -14.15
CA GLU A 125 -13.73 -13.39 -14.32
C GLU A 125 -12.49 -12.49 -14.39
N GLY A 126 -11.28 -13.06 -14.24
CA GLY A 126 -10.04 -12.30 -14.27
C GLY A 126 -9.66 -11.67 -12.93
N ARG A 127 -10.23 -12.14 -11.82
CA ARG A 127 -10.10 -11.52 -10.50
C ARG A 127 -9.17 -12.32 -9.59
N SER A 128 -7.87 -12.28 -9.90
CA SER A 128 -6.83 -12.91 -9.07
C SER A 128 -5.48 -12.22 -9.26
N ILE A 129 -4.54 -12.48 -8.37
CA ILE A 129 -3.19 -11.92 -8.46
C ILE A 129 -2.45 -12.37 -9.72
N TYR A 130 -2.78 -13.57 -10.24
CA TYR A 130 -2.29 -14.05 -11.54
C TYR A 130 -2.66 -13.07 -12.66
N HIS A 131 -3.92 -12.64 -12.73
CA HIS A 131 -4.37 -11.74 -13.78
C HIS A 131 -3.73 -10.37 -13.66
N ASN A 132 -3.51 -9.88 -12.44
CA ASN A 132 -2.80 -8.62 -12.24
C ASN A 132 -1.34 -8.69 -12.70
N LEU A 133 -0.62 -9.73 -12.28
CA LEU A 133 0.81 -9.83 -12.56
C LEU A 133 1.11 -10.27 -14.00
N LEU A 134 0.27 -11.12 -14.58
CA LEU A 134 0.59 -11.79 -15.85
C LEU A 134 -0.29 -11.38 -17.03
N ASN A 135 -1.50 -10.85 -16.79
CA ASN A 135 -2.48 -10.50 -17.83
C ASN A 135 -2.87 -9.01 -17.82
N ASP A 136 -2.03 -8.14 -17.24
CA ASP A 136 -2.20 -6.68 -17.20
C ASP A 136 -3.54 -6.18 -16.60
N ARG A 137 -4.20 -7.00 -15.77
CA ARG A 137 -5.45 -6.61 -15.11
C ARG A 137 -5.17 -5.57 -14.02
N PRO A 138 -5.91 -4.45 -13.94
CA PRO A 138 -5.78 -3.52 -12.82
C PRO A 138 -5.99 -4.22 -11.47
N ILE A 139 -5.11 -3.95 -10.49
CA ILE A 139 -5.15 -4.62 -9.20
C ILE A 139 -6.47 -4.37 -8.46
N GLU A 140 -7.10 -3.21 -8.67
CA GLU A 140 -8.37 -2.80 -8.08
C GLU A 140 -9.53 -3.67 -8.55
N GLU A 141 -9.45 -4.16 -9.79
CA GLU A 141 -10.44 -5.06 -10.38
C GLU A 141 -10.21 -6.51 -9.94
N CYS A 142 -9.06 -6.82 -9.34
CA CYS A 142 -8.74 -8.14 -8.80
C CYS A 142 -9.22 -8.32 -7.36
N ILE A 143 -9.71 -7.26 -6.71
CA ILE A 143 -10.19 -7.30 -5.32
C ILE A 143 -11.58 -7.93 -5.29
N ILE A 144 -11.72 -8.98 -4.48
CA ILE A 144 -12.99 -9.55 -4.03
C ILE A 144 -13.34 -8.89 -2.70
N ARG A 145 -14.44 -8.16 -2.69
CA ARG A 145 -14.85 -7.34 -1.56
C ARG A 145 -15.60 -8.15 -0.51
N THR A 146 -15.56 -7.67 0.73
CA THR A 146 -16.28 -8.29 1.85
C THR A 146 -17.77 -8.53 1.59
N GLU A 147 -18.41 -7.65 0.84
CA GLU A 147 -19.84 -7.70 0.50
C GLU A 147 -20.18 -8.73 -0.58
N GLU A 148 -19.19 -9.27 -1.29
CA GLU A 148 -19.41 -10.24 -2.37
C GLU A 148 -19.43 -11.69 -1.86
N GLU A 149 -18.82 -11.97 -0.71
CA GLU A 149 -18.69 -13.32 -0.15
C GLU A 149 -18.96 -13.39 1.36
N GLU A 150 -19.81 -14.33 1.77
CA GLU A 150 -20.20 -14.51 3.18
C GLU A 150 -18.99 -14.76 4.09
N ASN A 151 -18.05 -15.60 3.67
CA ASN A 151 -16.84 -15.87 4.45
C ASN A 151 -15.94 -14.63 4.58
N LEU A 152 -15.88 -13.78 3.56
CA LEU A 152 -15.15 -12.50 3.64
C LEU A 152 -15.89 -11.50 4.52
N GLN A 153 -17.22 -11.49 4.49
CA GLN A 153 -18.05 -10.69 5.38
C GLN A 153 -17.81 -11.08 6.85
N LEU A 154 -17.76 -12.38 7.15
CA LEU A 154 -17.47 -12.92 8.48
C LEU A 154 -16.04 -12.60 8.94
N ALA A 155 -15.07 -12.68 8.02
CA ALA A 155 -13.67 -12.35 8.30
C ALA A 155 -13.44 -10.82 8.42
N GLY A 156 -14.24 -10.04 7.70
CA GLY A 156 -14.30 -8.58 7.71
C GLY A 156 -13.22 -7.88 6.88
N PHE A 157 -12.56 -8.58 5.95
CA PHE A 157 -11.50 -8.00 5.10
C PHE A 157 -11.64 -8.41 3.63
N ASP A 158 -11.10 -7.58 2.74
CA ASP A 158 -11.10 -7.82 1.29
C ASP A 158 -9.99 -8.84 0.93
N LEU A 159 -10.12 -9.48 -0.23
CA LEU A 159 -9.20 -10.51 -0.72
C LEU A 159 -8.77 -10.24 -2.17
N ILE A 160 -7.49 -10.39 -2.47
CA ILE A 160 -7.03 -10.75 -3.81
C ILE A 160 -6.62 -12.22 -3.76
N SER A 161 -7.31 -13.05 -4.53
CA SER A 161 -7.13 -14.50 -4.55
C SER A 161 -5.91 -14.92 -5.39
N SER A 162 -5.46 -16.14 -5.15
CA SER A 162 -4.45 -16.85 -5.93
C SER A 162 -5.09 -17.97 -6.76
N HIS A 163 -4.30 -18.54 -7.66
CA HIS A 163 -4.64 -19.72 -8.46
C HIS A 163 -3.36 -20.46 -8.85
N ILE A 164 -3.46 -21.76 -9.17
CA ILE A 164 -2.30 -22.60 -9.54
C ILE A 164 -1.50 -22.03 -10.73
N ASN A 165 -2.15 -21.33 -11.65
CA ASN A 165 -1.50 -20.66 -12.77
C ASN A 165 -0.48 -19.59 -12.32
N LEU A 166 -0.55 -19.09 -11.08
CA LEU A 166 0.46 -18.19 -10.54
C LEU A 166 1.87 -18.81 -10.56
N ALA A 167 2.01 -20.13 -10.58
CA ALA A 167 3.30 -20.80 -10.76
C ALA A 167 4.02 -20.41 -12.06
N GLU A 168 3.30 -19.90 -13.07
CA GLU A 168 3.89 -19.35 -14.29
C GLU A 168 4.72 -18.08 -14.02
N ALA A 169 4.40 -17.33 -12.95
CA ALA A 169 5.12 -16.11 -12.58
C ALA A 169 6.59 -16.38 -12.26
N ASP A 170 6.91 -17.52 -11.65
CA ASP A 170 8.28 -17.92 -11.33
C ASP A 170 9.14 -18.14 -12.59
N SER A 171 8.49 -18.39 -13.73
CA SER A 171 9.16 -18.58 -15.02
C SER A 171 9.37 -17.28 -15.80
N ARG A 172 8.73 -16.18 -15.39
CA ARG A 172 8.82 -14.89 -16.07
C ARG A 172 10.08 -14.13 -15.61
N ARG A 173 11.03 -13.95 -16.53
CA ARG A 173 12.35 -13.33 -16.27
C ARG A 173 12.53 -11.95 -16.92
N GLU A 174 11.43 -11.27 -17.24
CA GLU A 174 11.49 -9.96 -17.87
C GLU A 174 11.97 -8.90 -16.87
N PRO A 175 12.92 -8.02 -17.26
CA PRO A 175 13.36 -6.91 -16.41
C PRO A 175 12.17 -6.07 -15.94
N GLY A 176 12.08 -5.81 -14.63
CA GLY A 176 11.00 -5.03 -14.04
C GLY A 176 9.88 -5.87 -13.40
N PHE A 177 9.76 -7.16 -13.72
CA PHE A 177 8.74 -8.03 -13.12
C PHE A 177 8.83 -8.10 -11.58
N GLU A 178 10.04 -8.07 -11.04
CA GLU A 178 10.32 -8.03 -9.60
C GLU A 178 9.70 -6.81 -8.89
N HIS A 179 9.46 -5.71 -9.62
CA HIS A 179 8.87 -4.48 -9.10
C HIS A 179 7.37 -4.37 -9.42
N ALA A 180 6.83 -5.21 -10.31
CA ALA A 180 5.47 -5.12 -10.80
C ALA A 180 4.45 -5.15 -9.65
N LEU A 181 4.61 -6.06 -8.68
CA LEU A 181 3.71 -6.11 -7.53
C LEU A 181 3.80 -4.82 -6.69
N ALA A 182 5.00 -4.29 -6.45
CA ALA A 182 5.17 -3.08 -5.66
C ALA A 182 4.49 -1.85 -6.30
N GLU A 183 4.63 -1.69 -7.62
CA GLU A 183 3.98 -0.62 -8.39
C GLU A 183 2.44 -0.75 -8.39
N ASN A 184 1.93 -1.97 -8.51
CA ASN A 184 0.49 -2.22 -8.43
C ASN A 184 -0.05 -1.94 -7.03
N LEU A 185 0.65 -2.36 -5.98
CA LEU A 185 0.26 -2.12 -4.59
C LEU A 185 0.15 -0.63 -4.26
N ASP A 186 0.90 0.25 -4.91
CA ASP A 186 0.79 1.70 -4.70
C ASP A 186 -0.58 2.26 -5.08
N ARG A 187 -1.29 1.63 -6.01
CA ARG A 187 -2.62 2.09 -6.41
C ARG A 187 -3.67 1.82 -5.33
N VAL A 188 -3.55 0.68 -4.65
CA VAL A 188 -4.49 0.25 -3.59
C VAL A 188 -4.06 0.69 -2.20
N ALA A 189 -2.76 0.86 -1.94
CA ALA A 189 -2.25 1.32 -0.65
C ALA A 189 -2.60 2.78 -0.37
N ASN A 190 -2.95 3.54 -1.41
CA ASN A 190 -3.39 4.92 -1.31
C ASN A 190 -4.92 5.07 -1.35
N GLY A 191 -5.72 4.01 -1.52
CA GLY A 191 -7.20 4.04 -1.48
C GLY A 191 -7.76 3.98 -0.07
#